data_AF-A0A445KES3-F1
#
_entry.id   AF-A0A445KES3-F1
#
_cell.length_a   1.000
_cell.length_b   1.000
_cell.length_c   1.000
_cell.angle_alpha   90.00
_cell.angle_beta   90.00
_cell.angle_gamma   90.00
#
_symmetry.space_group_name_H-M   'P 1'
#
loop_
_entity.id
_entity.type
_entity.pdbx_description
1 polymer ?
#
loop_
_entity_poly.entity_id
_entity_poly.type
_entity_poly.pdbx_seq_one_letter_code
_entity_poly.pdbx_strand_id
1 'polypeptide(L)'
;MKFGSIFQQTNLHSSIIILNFFLRMAKTCSGASRYDVFINFRGEDTRFAFTGHLHKALCNKGIRAFMDENDIKRGDEIRATLEEAIKGSRIAITVFSKDYASSSFCLDELATILGCYREKTLLVIPVFYKVDPSDVRRLQGSYAEGLARLEERFHPNMENWKKALQKVAELAGHHFKDGAGYEFKFIRKIVDDVFDKINKAEASIYVADHPVGLHLEVEKIRKLLEAGSSDAISMIGIHGMGGVGKSTLARAVYNLHTDHFDDSCFLQNVREESNRHGLKRLQSILLSQILKKEINLASEQQGTSMIKNKLKGKKVLLVLDDVDEHKQLQAIVGKSVWSESEFGTRLVLIITTRDKQLLTSYGVKRTHEVKELSKKDAIQLLKRKAFKTYDEVDQSYNQVLNDVVTWTSGLPLALEVIGSNLFGKSIKEWESAIKQYQRIPNKEILKILKVSFDALEEEEKSVFLDITCCLKGYKCREIEDILHSLYDNCMKYHIGVLVDKSLIQISDDRVTLHDLIENMGKEIDRQKSPKETGKRRRLWLLKDIIQVLKDNSGTSEVKIICLDFPISDKQETIEWNGNAFKEMKNLKALIIRNGILSQGPNYLPESLRILEWHRHPSHCLPSDFDTTNLAIRDLE
;
A
#
# COMPACT_ATOMS: atom_id res chain seq x y z
N MET A 1 6.76 -29.09 23.51
CA MET A 1 5.32 -29.28 23.24
C MET A 1 4.94 -28.44 22.02
N LYS A 2 4.09 -28.98 21.14
CA LYS A 2 3.85 -28.59 19.73
C LYS A 2 3.38 -27.13 19.57
N PHE A 3 4.11 -26.31 18.79
CA PHE A 3 3.75 -24.92 18.44
C PHE A 3 3.62 -24.65 16.93
N GLY A 4 3.37 -25.69 16.13
CA GLY A 4 3.06 -25.55 14.69
C GLY A 4 1.66 -25.00 14.38
N SER A 5 0.81 -24.73 15.37
CA SER A 5 -0.64 -24.53 15.13
C SER A 5 -1.07 -23.12 14.75
N ILE A 6 -0.23 -22.08 14.88
CA ILE A 6 -0.66 -20.69 14.63
C ILE A 6 -0.67 -20.36 13.12
N PHE A 7 0.16 -21.04 12.32
CA PHE A 7 0.22 -20.91 10.87
C PHE A 7 -0.35 -22.12 10.11
N GLN A 8 -0.92 -23.11 10.83
CA GLN A 8 -1.54 -24.31 10.26
C GLN A 8 -3.08 -24.29 10.31
N GLN A 9 -3.73 -23.15 10.55
CA GLN A 9 -5.16 -23.06 10.26
C GLN A 9 -5.35 -23.14 8.74
N THR A 10 -6.11 -24.15 8.33
CA THR A 10 -6.41 -24.54 6.95
C THR A 10 -6.63 -23.33 6.04
N ASN A 11 -6.06 -23.36 4.83
CA ASN A 11 -6.06 -22.26 3.83
C ASN A 11 -7.41 -21.53 3.64
N LEU A 12 -8.54 -22.21 3.89
CA LEU A 12 -9.88 -21.61 3.86
C LEU A 12 -10.12 -20.60 4.99
N HIS A 13 -9.71 -20.91 6.22
CA HIS A 13 -9.98 -20.08 7.40
C HIS A 13 -9.16 -18.78 7.37
N SER A 14 -7.90 -18.86 6.92
CA SER A 14 -7.01 -17.69 6.74
C SER A 14 -7.50 -16.76 5.63
N SER A 15 -7.96 -17.31 4.48
CA SER A 15 -8.55 -16.52 3.39
C SER A 15 -9.83 -15.79 3.84
N ILE A 16 -10.66 -16.44 4.65
CA ILE A 16 -11.87 -15.85 5.24
C ILE A 16 -11.53 -14.73 6.23
N ILE A 17 -10.46 -14.86 7.03
CA ILE A 17 -10.01 -13.81 7.96
C ILE A 17 -9.53 -12.57 7.20
N ILE A 18 -8.71 -12.76 6.16
CA ILE A 18 -8.21 -11.67 5.32
C ILE A 18 -9.36 -10.97 4.59
N LEU A 19 -10.26 -11.74 3.97
CA LEU A 19 -11.45 -11.21 3.30
C LEU A 19 -12.34 -10.41 4.28
N ASN A 20 -12.57 -10.93 5.49
CA ASN A 20 -13.35 -10.24 6.52
C ASN A 20 -12.66 -8.97 7.04
N PHE A 21 -11.33 -8.98 7.17
CA PHE A 21 -10.55 -7.79 7.53
C PHE A 21 -10.76 -6.69 6.48
N PHE A 22 -10.68 -7.02 5.20
CA PHE A 22 -10.94 -6.05 4.11
C PHE A 22 -12.41 -5.62 4.03
N LEU A 23 -13.37 -6.51 4.31
CA LEU A 23 -14.79 -6.14 4.41
C LEU A 23 -15.04 -5.17 5.57
N ARG A 24 -14.37 -5.36 6.71
CA ARG A 24 -14.45 -4.43 7.86
C ARG A 24 -13.85 -3.06 7.50
N MET A 25 -12.70 -3.02 6.82
CA MET A 25 -12.11 -1.77 6.32
C MET A 25 -12.99 -1.05 5.29
N ALA A 26 -13.67 -1.80 4.41
CA ALA A 26 -14.61 -1.23 3.45
C ALA A 26 -15.86 -0.64 4.14
N LYS A 27 -16.33 -1.25 5.23
CA LYS A 27 -17.47 -0.76 6.04
C LYS A 27 -17.12 0.41 6.97
N THR A 28 -15.87 0.56 7.43
CA THR A 28 -15.47 1.72 8.23
C THR A 28 -15.55 3.06 7.48
N CYS A 29 -15.66 3.02 6.14
CA CYS A 29 -15.95 4.21 5.32
C CYS A 29 -17.45 4.58 5.25
N SER A 30 -18.35 3.76 5.81
CA SER A 30 -19.79 4.02 5.82
C SER A 30 -20.35 3.92 7.25
N GLY A 31 -20.36 5.05 7.96
CA GLY A 31 -21.08 5.24 9.22
C GLY A 31 -20.19 5.25 10.45
N ALA A 32 -20.03 6.41 11.07
CA ALA A 32 -19.49 6.50 12.42
C ALA A 32 -20.39 5.70 13.37
N SER A 33 -19.82 4.71 14.06
CA SER A 33 -20.52 3.98 15.11
C SER A 33 -21.06 4.97 16.16
N ARG A 34 -22.37 4.90 16.43
CA ARG A 34 -23.08 5.84 17.29
C ARG A 34 -22.66 5.70 18.76
N TYR A 35 -22.36 4.47 19.18
CA TYR A 35 -21.94 4.13 20.54
C TYR A 35 -20.73 3.20 20.51
N ASP A 36 -19.82 3.35 21.46
CA ASP A 36 -18.68 2.45 21.57
C ASP A 36 -19.07 1.14 22.27
N VAL A 37 -20.02 1.20 23.20
CA VAL A 37 -20.50 0.06 23.99
C VAL A 37 -22.03 0.05 24.07
N PHE A 38 -22.65 -1.12 23.89
CA PHE A 38 -24.03 -1.40 24.29
C PHE A 38 -24.02 -2.23 25.59
N ILE A 39 -24.81 -1.88 26.59
CA ILE A 39 -24.92 -2.66 27.83
C ILE A 39 -26.27 -3.36 27.87
N ASN A 40 -26.23 -4.69 27.84
CA ASN A 40 -27.39 -5.57 27.88
C ASN A 40 -27.49 -6.20 29.27
N PHE A 41 -28.58 -5.93 30.00
CA PHE A 41 -28.67 -6.26 31.42
C PHE A 41 -30.13 -6.36 31.89
N ARG A 42 -30.35 -7.00 33.04
CA ARG A 42 -31.63 -6.97 33.74
C ARG A 42 -31.74 -5.71 34.59
N GLY A 43 -32.66 -4.82 34.21
CA GLY A 43 -32.88 -3.54 34.89
C GLY A 43 -33.19 -3.69 36.38
N GLU A 44 -34.12 -4.57 36.74
CA GLU A 44 -34.54 -4.79 38.13
C GLU A 44 -33.39 -5.27 39.04
N ASP A 45 -32.41 -6.01 38.49
CA ASP A 45 -31.34 -6.63 39.29
C ASP A 45 -30.18 -5.66 39.55
N THR A 46 -29.79 -4.87 38.53
CA THR A 46 -28.46 -4.23 38.52
C THR A 46 -28.44 -2.75 38.13
N ARG A 47 -29.57 -2.17 37.69
CA ARG A 47 -29.61 -0.80 37.11
C ARG A 47 -29.00 0.26 38.02
N PHE A 48 -29.53 0.40 39.23
CA PHE A 48 -29.10 1.43 40.18
C PHE A 48 -27.91 1.00 41.06
N ALA A 49 -27.28 -0.13 40.74
CA ALA A 49 -26.13 -0.68 41.45
C ALA A 49 -24.99 -0.91 40.45
N PHE A 50 -24.58 -2.17 40.28
CA PHE A 50 -23.43 -2.56 39.45
C PHE A 50 -23.45 -1.95 38.04
N THR A 51 -24.56 -2.07 37.32
CA THR A 51 -24.63 -1.64 35.91
C THR A 51 -24.58 -0.12 35.77
N GLY A 52 -25.24 0.63 36.65
CA GLY A 52 -25.15 2.09 36.67
C GLY A 52 -23.74 2.58 37.01
N HIS A 53 -23.04 1.90 37.93
CA HIS A 53 -21.64 2.21 38.23
C HIS A 53 -20.68 1.85 37.08
N LEU A 54 -20.93 0.74 36.39
CA LEU A 54 -20.19 0.35 35.19
C LEU A 54 -20.37 1.37 34.07
N HIS A 55 -21.62 1.77 33.78
CA HIS A 55 -21.94 2.80 32.78
C HIS A 55 -21.20 4.11 33.08
N LYS A 56 -21.32 4.62 34.33
CA LYS A 56 -20.62 5.84 34.76
C LYS A 56 -19.11 5.72 34.61
N ALA A 57 -18.51 4.57 34.96
CA ALA A 57 -17.07 4.36 34.86
C ALA A 57 -16.58 4.31 33.41
N LEU A 58 -17.37 3.72 32.49
CA LEU A 58 -17.10 3.76 31.04
C LEU A 58 -17.14 5.21 30.53
N CYS A 59 -18.19 5.96 30.86
CA CYS A 59 -18.33 7.36 30.43
C CYS A 59 -17.21 8.26 30.99
N ASN A 60 -16.82 8.09 32.26
CA ASN A 60 -15.69 8.81 32.86
C ASN A 60 -14.36 8.56 32.14
N LYS A 61 -14.24 7.43 31.43
CA LYS A 61 -13.07 7.08 30.63
C LYS A 61 -13.18 7.52 29.16
N GLY A 62 -14.21 8.29 28.82
CA GLY A 62 -14.46 8.81 27.47
C GLY A 62 -15.15 7.82 26.53
N ILE A 63 -15.66 6.69 27.04
CA ILE A 63 -16.33 5.67 26.21
C ILE A 63 -17.82 6.01 26.11
N ARG A 64 -18.36 6.07 24.88
CA ARG A 64 -19.79 6.31 24.64
C ARG A 64 -20.58 5.02 24.85
N ALA A 65 -21.06 4.80 26.07
CA ALA A 65 -21.84 3.61 26.42
C ALA A 65 -23.35 3.90 26.37
N PHE A 66 -24.09 3.12 25.57
CA PHE A 66 -25.55 3.16 25.51
C PHE A 66 -26.17 2.39 26.68
N MET A 67 -27.16 3.00 27.34
CA MET A 67 -27.99 2.37 28.37
C MET A 67 -29.43 2.90 28.29
N ASP A 68 -30.41 2.00 28.17
CA ASP A 68 -31.77 2.23 27.64
C ASP A 68 -32.55 3.44 28.20
N GLU A 69 -32.35 3.86 29.46
CA GLU A 69 -33.13 4.95 30.07
C GLU A 69 -32.54 6.35 29.81
N ASN A 70 -31.26 6.45 29.45
CA ASN A 70 -30.58 7.73 29.22
C ASN A 70 -30.64 8.20 27.76
N ASP A 71 -30.78 7.26 26.81
CA ASP A 71 -30.48 7.52 25.40
C ASP A 71 -31.69 7.31 24.45
N ILE A 72 -32.81 6.77 24.94
CA ILE A 72 -34.07 6.63 24.17
C ILE A 72 -34.89 7.93 24.33
N LYS A 73 -35.23 8.61 23.23
CA LYS A 73 -36.04 9.84 23.32
C LYS A 73 -37.51 9.48 23.59
N ARG A 74 -38.19 10.34 24.34
CA ARG A 74 -39.63 10.21 24.57
C ARG A 74 -40.37 10.26 23.23
N GLY A 75 -41.08 9.19 22.87
CA GLY A 75 -41.84 9.06 21.62
C GLY A 75 -41.24 8.08 20.60
N ASP A 76 -40.01 7.59 20.81
CA ASP A 76 -39.37 6.62 19.92
C ASP A 76 -39.92 5.20 20.13
N GLU A 77 -39.92 4.39 19.06
CA GLU A 77 -40.20 2.96 19.15
C GLU A 77 -39.02 2.24 19.84
N ILE A 78 -39.26 1.75 21.06
CA ILE A 78 -38.23 1.20 21.96
C ILE A 78 -37.45 0.06 21.28
N ARG A 79 -38.14 -0.90 20.67
CA ARG A 79 -37.50 -2.09 20.07
C ARG A 79 -36.61 -1.73 18.87
N ALA A 80 -37.10 -0.89 17.96
CA ALA A 80 -36.33 -0.44 16.81
C ALA A 80 -35.05 0.31 17.24
N THR A 81 -35.19 1.20 18.23
CA THR A 81 -34.07 1.98 18.78
C THR A 81 -32.99 1.08 19.40
N LEU A 82 -33.39 0.05 20.15
CA LEU A 82 -32.46 -0.92 20.75
C LEU A 82 -31.72 -1.74 19.69
N GLU A 83 -32.43 -2.23 18.66
CA GLU A 83 -31.80 -2.94 17.57
C GLU A 83 -30.79 -2.08 16.80
N GLU A 84 -31.12 -0.82 16.54
CA GLU A 84 -30.19 0.14 15.93
C GLU A 84 -28.99 0.43 16.84
N ALA A 85 -29.20 0.58 18.15
CA ALA A 85 -28.12 0.81 19.11
C ALA A 85 -27.16 -0.39 19.18
N ILE A 86 -27.68 -1.62 19.19
CA ILE A 86 -26.86 -2.85 19.15
C ILE A 86 -26.05 -2.91 17.85
N LYS A 87 -26.73 -2.75 16.70
CA LYS A 87 -26.08 -2.80 15.37
C LYS A 87 -25.07 -1.66 15.17
N GLY A 88 -25.32 -0.52 15.81
CA GLY A 88 -24.46 0.67 15.78
C GLY A 88 -23.34 0.68 16.82
N SER A 89 -23.23 -0.35 17.66
CA SER A 89 -22.21 -0.46 18.71
C SER A 89 -21.01 -1.30 18.29
N ARG A 90 -19.84 -1.04 18.90
CA ARG A 90 -18.59 -1.81 18.64
C ARG A 90 -18.44 -3.00 19.57
N ILE A 91 -18.89 -2.84 20.81
CA ILE A 91 -18.82 -3.85 21.87
C ILE A 91 -20.20 -3.97 22.52
N ALA A 92 -20.65 -5.19 22.81
CA ALA A 92 -21.76 -5.45 23.72
C ALA A 92 -21.24 -6.08 25.02
N ILE A 93 -21.60 -5.49 26.15
CA ILE A 93 -21.39 -6.06 27.47
C ILE A 93 -22.71 -6.69 27.92
N THR A 94 -22.73 -8.01 28.05
CA THR A 94 -23.90 -8.73 28.56
C THR A 94 -23.71 -9.03 30.04
N VAL A 95 -24.47 -8.34 30.89
CA VAL A 95 -24.44 -8.52 32.34
C VAL A 95 -25.47 -9.57 32.75
N PHE A 96 -24.99 -10.79 32.94
CA PHE A 96 -25.77 -11.91 33.44
C PHE A 96 -25.95 -11.80 34.96
N SER A 97 -27.21 -11.61 35.37
CA SER A 97 -27.66 -11.52 36.76
C SER A 97 -28.72 -12.59 37.07
N LYS A 98 -29.09 -12.74 38.34
CA LYS A 98 -29.92 -13.85 38.82
C LYS A 98 -31.21 -14.04 38.01
N ASP A 99 -31.94 -12.96 37.75
CA ASP A 99 -33.26 -12.99 37.12
C ASP A 99 -33.22 -12.56 35.64
N TYR A 100 -32.03 -12.54 35.02
CA TYR A 100 -31.82 -12.13 33.63
C TYR A 100 -32.72 -12.87 32.64
N ALA A 101 -32.82 -14.19 32.75
CA ALA A 101 -33.58 -15.03 31.81
C ALA A 101 -35.10 -14.96 31.99
N SER A 102 -35.60 -14.19 32.96
CA SER A 102 -37.03 -13.93 33.14
C SER A 102 -37.56 -12.79 32.26
N SER A 103 -36.68 -12.06 31.57
CA SER A 103 -37.03 -10.90 30.76
C SER A 103 -36.95 -11.19 29.26
N SER A 104 -38.09 -11.15 28.57
CA SER A 104 -38.13 -11.29 27.10
C SER A 104 -37.30 -10.20 26.40
N PHE A 105 -37.30 -8.96 26.91
CA PHE A 105 -36.49 -7.86 26.36
C PHE A 105 -34.98 -8.16 26.41
N CYS A 106 -34.45 -8.57 27.57
CA CYS A 106 -33.04 -8.93 27.70
C CYS A 106 -32.65 -10.09 26.76
N LEU A 107 -33.57 -11.05 26.55
CA LEU A 107 -33.35 -12.21 25.67
C LEU A 107 -33.43 -11.87 24.18
N ASP A 108 -34.33 -10.97 23.78
CA ASP A 108 -34.44 -10.47 22.41
C ASP A 108 -33.20 -9.63 22.02
N GLU A 109 -32.72 -8.76 22.92
CA GLU A 109 -31.46 -8.05 22.75
C GLU A 109 -30.29 -9.02 22.62
N LEU A 110 -30.22 -10.04 23.48
CA LEU A 110 -29.16 -11.05 23.45
C LEU A 110 -29.16 -11.85 22.14
N ALA A 111 -30.34 -12.17 21.61
CA ALA A 111 -30.48 -12.83 20.32
C ALA A 111 -29.95 -11.94 19.18
N THR A 112 -30.25 -10.63 19.21
CA THR A 112 -29.72 -9.65 18.26
C THR A 112 -28.19 -9.51 18.37
N ILE A 113 -27.66 -9.45 19.60
CA ILE A 113 -26.23 -9.44 19.90
C ILE A 113 -25.54 -10.69 19.32
N LEU A 114 -26.13 -11.88 19.51
CA LEU A 114 -25.59 -13.12 18.95
C LEU A 114 -25.58 -13.09 17.42
N GLY A 115 -26.61 -12.52 16.79
CA GLY A 115 -26.66 -12.31 15.34
C GLY A 115 -25.48 -11.46 14.86
N CYS A 116 -25.29 -10.28 15.47
CA CYS A 116 -24.17 -9.38 15.15
C CYS A 116 -22.80 -10.02 15.44
N TYR A 117 -22.70 -10.79 16.52
CA TYR A 117 -21.48 -11.53 16.88
C TYR A 117 -21.12 -12.60 15.83
N ARG A 118 -22.11 -13.35 15.32
CA ARG A 118 -21.89 -14.35 14.25
C ARG A 118 -21.44 -13.71 12.94
N GLU A 119 -21.95 -12.51 12.65
CA GLU A 119 -21.51 -11.68 11.51
C GLU A 119 -20.18 -10.96 11.78
N LYS A 120 -19.61 -11.10 12.98
CA LYS A 120 -18.36 -10.45 13.44
C LYS A 120 -18.41 -8.92 13.36
N THR A 121 -19.58 -8.32 13.41
CA THR A 121 -19.78 -6.86 13.43
C THR A 121 -19.69 -6.29 14.84
N LEU A 122 -19.89 -7.12 15.86
CA LEU A 122 -19.96 -6.74 17.27
C LEU A 122 -19.09 -7.68 18.13
N LEU A 123 -18.23 -7.10 18.98
CA LEU A 123 -17.49 -7.86 19.99
C LEU A 123 -18.38 -8.06 21.24
N VAL A 124 -18.43 -9.26 21.80
CA VAL A 124 -19.25 -9.54 22.99
C VAL A 124 -18.35 -9.87 24.17
N ILE A 125 -18.59 -9.23 25.32
CA ILE A 125 -17.94 -9.60 26.59
C ILE A 125 -19.02 -9.91 27.63
N PRO A 126 -19.15 -11.19 28.05
CA PRO A 126 -20.08 -11.56 29.10
C PRO A 126 -19.51 -11.20 30.47
N VAL A 127 -20.37 -10.69 31.35
CA VAL A 127 -20.09 -10.38 32.74
C VAL A 127 -21.07 -11.17 33.60
N PHE A 128 -20.55 -12.14 34.35
CA PHE A 128 -21.32 -12.98 35.27
C PHE A 128 -21.31 -12.32 36.65
N TYR A 129 -22.38 -11.59 36.97
CA TYR A 129 -22.48 -10.81 38.20
C TYR A 129 -23.35 -11.55 39.22
N LYS A 130 -22.70 -12.11 40.25
CA LYS A 130 -23.33 -12.93 41.30
C LYS A 130 -24.12 -14.14 40.76
N VAL A 131 -23.70 -14.67 39.62
CA VAL A 131 -24.22 -15.91 39.02
C VAL A 131 -23.06 -16.82 38.65
N ASP A 132 -23.22 -18.13 38.74
CA ASP A 132 -22.21 -19.04 38.22
C ASP A 132 -22.32 -19.12 36.68
N PRO A 133 -21.23 -18.94 35.92
CA PRO A 133 -21.25 -19.09 34.47
C PRO A 133 -21.81 -20.44 34.00
N SER A 134 -21.67 -21.49 34.82
CA SER A 134 -22.18 -22.83 34.52
C SER A 134 -23.70 -22.86 34.46
N ASP A 135 -24.39 -22.10 35.32
CA ASP A 135 -25.85 -22.03 35.37
C ASP A 135 -26.41 -21.38 34.10
N VAL A 136 -25.72 -20.35 33.59
CA VAL A 136 -26.07 -19.70 32.32
C VAL A 136 -25.81 -20.63 31.13
N ARG A 137 -24.64 -21.29 31.09
CA ARG A 137 -24.26 -22.20 29.99
C ARG A 137 -25.16 -23.43 29.89
N ARG A 138 -25.56 -23.99 31.03
CA ARG A 138 -26.36 -25.21 31.09
C ARG A 138 -27.86 -24.92 31.22
N LEU A 139 -28.23 -23.64 31.36
CA LEU A 139 -29.60 -23.19 31.58
C LEU A 139 -30.21 -23.89 32.82
N GLN A 140 -29.53 -23.77 33.95
CA GLN A 140 -29.89 -24.40 35.22
C GLN A 140 -30.22 -23.34 36.30
N GLY A 141 -30.82 -23.77 37.40
CA GLY A 141 -31.18 -22.89 38.52
C GLY A 141 -32.12 -21.75 38.09
N SER A 142 -31.83 -20.51 38.48
CA SER A 142 -32.69 -19.35 38.17
C SER A 142 -32.90 -19.12 36.67
N TYR A 143 -31.97 -19.58 35.81
CA TYR A 143 -32.12 -19.47 34.36
C TYR A 143 -33.16 -20.45 33.80
N ALA A 144 -33.24 -21.66 34.34
CA ALA A 144 -34.27 -22.63 33.97
C ALA A 144 -35.66 -22.13 34.41
N GLU A 145 -35.76 -21.65 35.65
CA GLU A 145 -37.00 -21.11 36.21
C GLU A 145 -37.48 -19.87 35.44
N GLY A 146 -36.56 -18.96 35.09
CA GLY A 146 -36.87 -17.76 34.30
C GLY A 146 -37.40 -18.10 32.91
N LEU A 147 -36.76 -19.05 32.21
CA LEU A 147 -37.20 -19.50 30.90
C LEU A 147 -38.56 -20.21 30.95
N ALA A 148 -38.81 -21.05 31.95
CA ALA A 148 -40.08 -21.76 32.11
C ALA A 148 -41.27 -20.78 32.24
N ARG A 149 -41.08 -19.63 32.90
CA ARG A 149 -42.12 -18.58 33.02
C ARG A 149 -42.47 -17.91 31.69
N LEU A 150 -41.56 -17.94 30.70
CA LEU A 150 -41.75 -17.34 29.39
C LEU A 150 -42.27 -18.34 28.34
N GLU A 151 -42.12 -19.64 28.60
CA GLU A 151 -42.41 -20.73 27.65
C GLU A 151 -43.89 -20.75 27.20
N GLU A 152 -44.82 -20.46 28.11
CA GLU A 152 -46.26 -20.41 27.81
C GLU A 152 -46.65 -19.23 26.91
N ARG A 153 -45.89 -18.12 26.93
CA ARG A 153 -46.24 -16.88 26.23
C ARG A 153 -45.47 -16.64 24.93
N PHE A 154 -44.28 -17.23 24.79
CA PHE A 154 -43.33 -16.89 23.73
C PHE A 154 -42.68 -18.11 23.04
N HIS A 155 -43.42 -19.21 22.95
CA HIS A 155 -42.96 -20.49 22.38
C HIS A 155 -42.12 -20.39 21.08
N PRO A 156 -42.42 -19.51 20.09
CA PRO A 156 -41.62 -19.43 18.86
C PRO A 156 -40.17 -18.95 19.05
N ASN A 157 -39.89 -18.11 20.06
CA ASN A 157 -38.58 -17.49 20.26
C ASN A 157 -37.68 -18.27 21.22
N MET A 158 -38.23 -19.25 21.96
CA MET A 158 -37.55 -19.99 23.03
C MET A 158 -36.24 -20.63 22.57
N GLU A 159 -36.24 -21.23 21.38
CA GLU A 159 -35.06 -21.92 20.85
C GLU A 159 -33.92 -20.95 20.52
N ASN A 160 -34.25 -19.75 20.02
CA ASN A 160 -33.26 -18.71 19.74
C ASN A 160 -32.69 -18.12 21.02
N TRP A 161 -33.53 -17.87 22.03
CA TRP A 161 -33.09 -17.37 23.33
C TRP A 161 -32.18 -18.36 24.07
N LYS A 162 -32.57 -19.64 24.11
CA LYS A 162 -31.74 -20.73 24.68
C LYS A 162 -30.37 -20.78 24.00
N LYS A 163 -30.33 -20.73 22.67
CA LYS A 163 -29.06 -20.66 21.90
C LYS A 163 -28.23 -19.42 22.19
N ALA A 164 -28.86 -18.25 22.33
CA ALA A 164 -28.18 -16.99 22.60
C ALA A 164 -27.49 -17.01 23.98
N LEU A 165 -28.21 -17.43 25.02
CA LEU A 165 -27.68 -17.61 26.37
C LEU A 165 -26.47 -18.55 26.38
N GLN A 166 -26.61 -19.74 25.80
CA GLN A 166 -25.54 -20.73 25.77
C GLN A 166 -24.30 -20.22 25.03
N LYS A 167 -24.48 -19.68 23.81
CA LYS A 167 -23.37 -19.25 22.96
C LYS A 167 -22.62 -18.05 23.51
N VAL A 168 -23.32 -17.07 24.09
CA VAL A 168 -22.67 -15.92 24.71
C VAL A 168 -21.98 -16.32 26.02
N ALA A 169 -22.57 -17.22 26.81
CA ALA A 169 -21.96 -17.69 28.05
C ALA A 169 -20.74 -18.61 27.84
N GLU A 170 -20.59 -19.23 26.67
CA GLU A 170 -19.38 -19.96 26.26
C GLU A 170 -18.17 -19.04 26.06
N LEU A 171 -18.37 -17.74 25.84
CA LEU A 171 -17.28 -16.78 25.64
C LEU A 171 -16.49 -16.53 26.94
N ALA A 172 -15.21 -16.20 26.79
CA ALA A 172 -14.39 -15.76 27.91
C ALA A 172 -14.89 -14.40 28.43
N GLY A 173 -15.24 -14.36 29.71
CA GLY A 173 -15.85 -13.21 30.34
C GLY A 173 -15.27 -12.89 31.71
N HIS A 174 -15.88 -11.90 32.36
CA HIS A 174 -15.55 -11.50 33.72
C HIS A 174 -16.56 -12.10 34.69
N HIS A 175 -16.11 -12.53 35.88
CA HIS A 175 -16.97 -13.18 36.86
C HIS A 175 -16.75 -12.54 38.23
N PHE A 176 -17.85 -12.17 38.88
CA PHE A 176 -17.87 -11.60 40.21
C PHE A 176 -18.74 -12.45 41.14
N LYS A 177 -18.12 -13.01 42.18
CA LYS A 177 -18.81 -13.70 43.28
C LYS A 177 -18.84 -12.81 44.51
N ASP A 178 -19.90 -12.91 45.31
CA ASP A 178 -19.97 -12.22 46.60
C ASP A 178 -18.79 -12.64 47.49
N GLY A 179 -18.16 -11.65 48.13
CA GLY A 179 -16.97 -11.84 48.97
C GLY A 179 -15.64 -12.01 48.21
N ALA A 180 -15.63 -12.06 46.87
CA ALA A 180 -14.39 -12.24 46.10
C ALA A 180 -13.52 -10.96 45.98
N GLY A 181 -14.07 -9.80 46.30
CA GLY A 181 -13.36 -8.52 46.27
C GLY A 181 -14.31 -7.33 46.17
N TYR A 182 -13.74 -6.13 46.07
CA TYR A 182 -14.52 -4.90 45.92
C TYR A 182 -15.04 -4.72 44.50
N GLU A 183 -16.33 -4.44 44.38
CA GLU A 183 -17.03 -4.23 43.10
C GLU A 183 -16.36 -3.13 42.24
N PHE A 184 -15.92 -2.02 42.84
CA PHE A 184 -15.27 -0.94 42.08
C PHE A 184 -13.96 -1.37 41.40
N LYS A 185 -13.20 -2.31 41.99
CA LYS A 185 -11.98 -2.87 41.37
C LYS A 185 -12.35 -3.75 40.19
N PHE A 186 -13.43 -4.51 40.32
CA PHE A 186 -13.95 -5.36 39.26
C PHE A 186 -14.47 -4.51 38.08
N ILE A 187 -15.23 -3.45 38.35
CA ILE A 187 -15.68 -2.47 37.35
C ILE A 187 -14.46 -1.85 36.64
N ARG A 188 -13.45 -1.38 37.39
CA ARG A 188 -12.24 -0.81 36.80
C ARG A 188 -11.56 -1.78 35.84
N LYS A 189 -11.46 -3.06 36.21
CA LYS A 189 -10.88 -4.10 35.34
C LYS A 189 -11.66 -4.26 34.03
N ILE A 190 -12.99 -4.27 34.09
CA ILE A 190 -13.83 -4.35 32.88
C ILE A 190 -13.63 -3.10 32.02
N VAL A 191 -13.65 -1.92 32.63
CA VAL A 191 -13.47 -0.63 31.94
C VAL A 191 -12.09 -0.54 31.27
N ASP A 192 -11.03 -1.00 31.94
CA ASP A 192 -9.68 -1.06 31.39
C ASP A 192 -9.60 -2.01 30.19
N ASP A 193 -10.19 -3.21 30.28
CA ASP A 193 -10.26 -4.20 29.20
C ASP A 193 -11.04 -3.66 27.97
N VAL A 194 -12.19 -3.03 28.21
CA VAL A 194 -13.00 -2.40 27.15
C VAL A 194 -12.25 -1.24 26.50
N PHE A 195 -11.62 -0.37 27.28
CA PHE A 195 -10.82 0.74 26.78
C PHE A 195 -9.66 0.25 25.92
N ASP A 196 -8.95 -0.78 26.35
CA ASP A 196 -7.86 -1.37 25.58
C ASP A 196 -8.35 -1.99 24.26
N LYS A 197 -9.52 -2.65 24.26
CA LYS A 197 -10.14 -3.20 23.04
C LYS A 197 -10.57 -2.10 22.06
N ILE A 198 -11.14 -1.00 22.56
CA ILE A 198 -11.53 0.17 21.76
C ILE A 198 -10.29 0.83 21.15
N ASN A 199 -9.28 1.12 21.96
CA ASN A 199 -8.06 1.78 21.51
C ASN A 199 -7.22 0.90 20.58
N LYS A 200 -7.19 -0.42 20.77
CA LYS A 200 -6.54 -1.34 19.82
C LYS A 200 -7.20 -1.29 18.45
N ALA A 201 -8.53 -1.22 18.39
CA ALA A 201 -9.25 -1.07 17.13
C ALA A 201 -9.05 0.33 16.50
N GLU A 202 -8.88 1.37 17.31
CA GLU A 202 -8.56 2.73 16.85
C GLU A 202 -7.08 2.94 16.48
N ALA A 203 -6.18 2.11 17.01
CA ALA A 203 -4.76 2.11 16.69
C ALA A 203 -4.47 1.49 15.30
N SER A 204 -5.49 1.00 14.59
CA SER A 204 -5.33 0.56 13.21
C SER A 204 -4.93 1.74 12.32
N ILE A 205 -3.84 1.56 11.58
CA ILE A 205 -3.31 2.62 10.73
C ILE A 205 -4.21 2.75 9.52
N TYR A 206 -4.59 3.97 9.17
CA TYR A 206 -5.34 4.22 7.95
C TYR A 206 -4.60 3.65 6.72
N VAL A 207 -5.23 2.71 6.01
CA VAL A 207 -4.59 2.01 4.88
C VAL A 207 -4.73 2.82 3.59
N ALA A 208 -5.96 3.12 3.18
CA ALA A 208 -6.35 3.93 2.03
C ALA A 208 -7.87 4.17 2.08
N ASP A 209 -8.38 5.18 1.38
CA ASP A 209 -9.84 5.43 1.28
C ASP A 209 -10.54 4.25 0.60
N HIS A 210 -9.88 3.70 -0.43
CA HIS A 210 -10.44 2.71 -1.32
C HIS A 210 -9.41 1.61 -1.62
N PRO A 211 -9.11 0.73 -0.65
CA PRO A 211 -8.19 -0.37 -0.87
C PRO A 211 -8.73 -1.33 -1.94
N VAL A 212 -7.93 -1.57 -2.99
CA VAL A 212 -8.22 -2.53 -4.08
C VAL A 212 -7.04 -3.47 -4.27
N GLY A 213 -7.27 -4.69 -4.77
CA GLY A 213 -6.20 -5.65 -5.09
C GLY A 213 -5.34 -6.16 -3.92
N LEU A 214 -5.54 -5.69 -2.68
CA LEU A 214 -4.64 -5.99 -1.55
C LEU A 214 -4.73 -7.44 -1.04
N HIS A 215 -5.85 -8.13 -1.25
CA HIS A 215 -6.07 -9.47 -0.69
C HIS A 215 -4.97 -10.47 -1.10
N LEU A 216 -4.67 -10.54 -2.39
CA LEU A 216 -3.66 -11.46 -2.92
C LEU A 216 -2.24 -11.06 -2.50
N GLU A 217 -1.96 -9.77 -2.43
CA GLU A 217 -0.65 -9.25 -2.04
C GLU A 217 -0.37 -9.49 -0.55
N VAL A 218 -1.34 -9.25 0.34
CA VAL A 218 -1.22 -9.56 1.77
C VAL A 218 -0.99 -11.05 1.99
N GLU A 219 -1.69 -11.89 1.22
CA GLU A 219 -1.55 -13.34 1.28
C GLU A 219 -0.14 -13.81 0.87
N LYS A 220 0.49 -13.18 -0.13
CA LYS A 220 1.90 -13.45 -0.48
C LYS A 220 2.85 -13.08 0.66
N ILE A 221 2.67 -11.92 1.29
CA ILE A 221 3.49 -11.51 2.43
C ILE A 221 3.29 -12.45 3.63
N ARG A 222 2.06 -12.90 3.88
CA ARG A 222 1.75 -13.88 4.93
C ARG A 222 2.54 -15.17 4.75
N LYS A 223 2.60 -15.72 3.52
CA LYS A 223 3.42 -16.91 3.22
C LYS A 223 4.91 -16.68 3.48
N LEU A 224 5.42 -15.48 3.19
CA LEU A 224 6.81 -15.11 3.52
C LEU A 224 7.05 -15.03 5.03
N LEU A 225 6.07 -14.53 5.80
CA LEU A 225 6.12 -14.52 7.27
C LEU A 225 6.15 -15.94 7.85
N GLU A 226 5.34 -16.84 7.30
CA GLU A 226 5.27 -18.26 7.69
C GLU A 226 6.59 -18.99 7.44
N ALA A 227 7.20 -18.75 6.28
CA ALA A 227 8.46 -19.37 5.89
C ALA A 227 9.61 -19.06 6.85
N GLY A 228 9.60 -17.90 7.51
CA GLY A 228 10.58 -17.55 8.54
C GLY A 228 10.04 -17.61 9.96
N SER A 229 9.03 -18.44 10.21
CA SER A 229 8.45 -18.60 11.54
C SER A 229 9.39 -19.28 12.54
N SER A 230 10.49 -19.89 12.09
CA SER A 230 11.58 -20.41 12.92
C SER A 230 12.64 -19.36 13.27
N ASP A 231 12.69 -18.26 12.53
CA ASP A 231 13.81 -17.32 12.62
C ASP A 231 13.67 -16.43 13.86
N ALA A 232 14.78 -16.22 14.58
CA ALA A 232 14.82 -15.23 15.66
C ALA A 232 14.56 -13.82 15.13
N ILE A 233 15.12 -13.52 13.94
CA ILE A 233 14.87 -12.29 13.19
C ILE A 233 14.38 -12.66 11.80
N SER A 234 13.13 -12.32 11.53
CA SER A 234 12.48 -12.56 10.26
C SER A 234 12.39 -11.25 9.49
N MET A 235 13.23 -11.07 8.46
CA MET A 235 13.24 -9.87 7.63
C MET A 235 12.52 -10.11 6.30
N ILE A 236 11.62 -9.20 5.93
CA ILE A 236 10.89 -9.22 4.66
C ILE A 236 11.07 -7.86 3.97
N GLY A 237 11.52 -7.88 2.73
CA GLY A 237 11.63 -6.70 1.89
C GLY A 237 10.48 -6.60 0.90
N ILE A 238 9.73 -5.50 0.93
CA ILE A 238 8.70 -5.16 -0.06
C ILE A 238 9.30 -4.10 -0.98
N HIS A 239 9.52 -4.42 -2.25
CA HIS A 239 10.14 -3.49 -3.20
C HIS A 239 9.34 -3.29 -4.48
N GLY A 240 9.77 -2.32 -5.30
CA GLY A 240 9.12 -1.96 -6.56
C GLY A 240 9.08 -0.45 -6.80
N MET A 241 8.51 -0.05 -7.93
CA MET A 241 8.47 1.33 -8.42
C MET A 241 7.76 2.30 -7.46
N GLY A 242 8.09 3.59 -7.56
CA GLY A 242 7.35 4.65 -6.86
C GLY A 242 5.86 4.66 -7.23
N GLY A 243 4.98 4.80 -6.23
CA GLY A 243 3.53 4.89 -6.46
C GLY A 243 2.78 3.56 -6.66
N VAL A 244 3.47 2.41 -6.65
CA VAL A 244 2.86 1.07 -6.88
C VAL A 244 2.04 0.53 -5.69
N GLY A 245 2.10 1.19 -4.52
CA GLY A 245 1.30 0.79 -3.35
C GLY A 245 2.03 -0.02 -2.27
N LYS A 246 3.37 -0.04 -2.25
CA LYS A 246 4.17 -0.72 -1.21
C LYS A 246 3.79 -0.32 0.21
N SER A 247 3.71 0.99 0.48
CA SER A 247 3.34 1.53 1.80
C SER A 247 1.92 1.11 2.18
N THR A 248 0.98 1.11 1.22
CA THR A 248 -0.39 0.64 1.42
C THR A 248 -0.44 -0.84 1.78
N LEU A 249 0.33 -1.68 1.07
CA LEU A 249 0.46 -3.10 1.38
C LEU A 249 1.05 -3.31 2.79
N ALA A 250 2.11 -2.59 3.13
CA ALA A 250 2.76 -2.69 4.43
C ALA A 250 1.81 -2.29 5.59
N ARG A 251 1.00 -1.24 5.42
CA ARG A 251 -0.03 -0.85 6.40
C ARG A 251 -1.09 -1.93 6.58
N ALA A 252 -1.55 -2.53 5.48
CA ALA A 252 -2.53 -3.62 5.52
C ALA A 252 -1.98 -4.86 6.26
N VAL A 253 -0.73 -5.25 5.96
CA VAL A 253 -0.06 -6.36 6.65
C VAL A 253 0.13 -6.05 8.14
N TYR A 254 0.54 -4.83 8.48
CA TYR A 254 0.74 -4.39 9.85
C TYR A 254 -0.55 -4.51 10.67
N ASN A 255 -1.64 -3.92 10.19
CA ASN A 255 -2.93 -3.94 10.87
C ASN A 255 -3.46 -5.37 11.06
N LEU A 256 -3.23 -6.26 10.10
CA LEU A 256 -3.68 -7.65 10.18
C LEU A 256 -2.91 -8.47 11.23
N HIS A 257 -1.63 -8.15 11.46
CA HIS A 257 -0.75 -9.00 12.26
C HIS A 257 -0.39 -8.44 13.63
N THR A 258 -0.56 -7.13 13.87
CA THR A 258 -0.12 -6.44 15.10
C THR A 258 -0.59 -7.13 16.38
N ASP A 259 -1.79 -7.72 16.41
CA ASP A 259 -2.35 -8.37 17.60
C ASP A 259 -1.61 -9.64 18.05
N HIS A 260 -0.74 -10.18 17.20
CA HIS A 260 0.04 -11.39 17.48
C HIS A 260 1.42 -11.11 18.09
N PHE A 261 1.72 -9.84 18.41
CA PHE A 261 3.02 -9.38 18.90
C PHE A 261 2.84 -8.65 20.23
N ASP A 262 3.88 -8.71 21.08
CA ASP A 262 3.89 -8.03 22.38
C ASP A 262 4.00 -6.51 22.20
N ASP A 263 4.75 -6.08 21.18
CA ASP A 263 4.86 -4.69 20.74
C ASP A 263 4.89 -4.61 19.21
N SER A 264 4.45 -3.48 18.68
CA SER A 264 4.50 -3.20 17.26
C SER A 264 4.78 -1.72 17.00
N CYS A 265 5.41 -1.43 15.86
CA CYS A 265 5.72 -0.08 15.43
C CYS A 265 5.67 0.01 13.91
N PHE A 266 5.00 1.04 13.39
CA PHE A 266 5.04 1.41 11.97
C PHE A 266 5.73 2.76 11.86
N LEU A 267 6.95 2.74 11.34
CA LEU A 267 7.76 3.92 11.12
C LEU A 267 7.55 4.39 9.68
N GLN A 268 6.72 5.43 9.52
CA GLN A 268 6.35 5.97 8.22
C GLN A 268 7.44 6.90 7.66
N ASN A 269 7.58 6.93 6.33
CA ASN A 269 8.40 7.90 5.58
C ASN A 269 9.85 8.01 6.09
N VAL A 270 10.52 6.87 6.31
CA VAL A 270 11.86 6.79 6.90
C VAL A 270 12.88 7.65 6.16
N ARG A 271 12.87 7.64 4.82
CA ARG A 271 13.70 8.54 4.00
C ARG A 271 13.47 10.01 4.33
N GLU A 272 12.22 10.46 4.28
CA GLU A 272 11.88 11.88 4.43
C GLU A 272 12.19 12.39 5.84
N GLU A 273 11.83 11.61 6.86
CA GLU A 273 12.06 11.94 8.26
C GLU A 273 13.55 11.97 8.61
N SER A 274 14.34 10.99 8.14
CA SER A 274 15.79 11.00 8.38
C SER A 274 16.49 12.14 7.64
N ASN A 275 16.10 12.45 6.41
CA ASN A 275 16.69 13.56 5.65
C ASN A 275 16.37 14.93 6.26
N ARG A 276 15.17 15.10 6.87
CA ARG A 276 14.78 16.37 7.49
C ARG A 276 15.25 16.53 8.93
N HIS A 277 15.23 15.46 9.72
CA HIS A 277 15.36 15.54 11.17
C HIS A 277 16.44 14.62 11.76
N GLY A 278 17.13 13.85 10.92
CA GLY A 278 18.20 12.93 11.32
C GLY A 278 17.70 11.60 11.89
N LEU A 279 18.62 10.65 12.07
CA LEU A 279 18.30 9.28 12.53
C LEU A 279 17.81 9.26 13.98
N LYS A 280 18.25 10.22 14.79
CA LYS A 280 17.77 10.41 16.17
C LYS A 280 16.25 10.58 16.25
N ARG A 281 15.65 11.29 15.28
CA ARG A 281 14.19 11.49 15.23
C ARG A 281 13.46 10.18 15.00
N LEU A 282 13.96 9.35 14.08
CA LEU A 282 13.40 8.02 13.82
C LEU A 282 13.40 7.14 15.07
N GLN A 283 14.51 7.11 15.79
CA GLN A 283 14.63 6.35 17.05
C GLN A 283 13.68 6.87 18.13
N SER A 284 13.53 8.19 18.25
CA SER A 284 12.58 8.82 19.18
C SER A 284 11.13 8.43 18.85
N ILE A 285 10.74 8.46 17.57
CA ILE A 285 9.39 8.05 17.13
C ILE A 285 9.15 6.58 17.49
N LEU A 286 10.07 5.69 17.14
CA LEU A 286 9.94 4.26 17.45
C LEU A 286 9.82 4.02 18.96
N LEU A 287 10.70 4.61 19.76
CA LEU A 287 10.65 4.47 21.22
C LEU A 287 9.35 5.05 21.79
N SER A 288 8.84 6.14 21.21
CA SER A 288 7.59 6.75 21.68
C SER A 288 6.36 5.89 21.41
N GLN A 289 6.31 5.20 20.26
CA GLN A 289 5.23 4.27 19.94
C GLN A 289 5.28 3.04 20.85
N ILE A 290 6.46 2.48 21.07
CA ILE A 290 6.64 1.27 21.89
C ILE A 290 6.42 1.56 23.38
N LEU A 291 6.83 2.74 23.86
CA LEU A 291 6.69 3.13 25.27
C LEU A 291 5.42 3.92 25.57
N LYS A 292 4.64 4.29 24.55
CA LYS A 292 3.43 5.13 24.64
C LYS A 292 3.67 6.42 25.42
N LYS A 293 4.83 7.04 25.22
CA LYS A 293 5.23 8.30 25.86
C LYS A 293 6.25 9.04 25.00
N GLU A 294 6.31 10.36 25.12
CA GLU A 294 7.33 11.13 24.41
C GLU A 294 8.74 10.80 24.93
N ILE A 295 9.69 10.71 23.99
CA ILE A 295 11.08 10.37 24.27
C ILE A 295 11.98 11.42 23.63
N ASN A 296 12.74 12.14 24.45
CA ASN A 296 13.80 13.01 23.98
C ASN A 296 15.14 12.30 24.12
N LEU A 297 15.86 12.15 23.01
CA LEU A 297 17.16 11.49 22.96
C LEU A 297 18.28 12.53 22.93
N ALA A 298 19.31 12.31 23.74
CA ALA A 298 20.54 13.11 23.74
C ALA A 298 21.43 12.76 22.54
N SER A 299 21.47 11.49 22.12
CA SER A 299 22.26 11.03 20.97
C SER A 299 21.65 9.81 20.27
N GLU A 300 22.16 9.49 19.08
CA GLU A 300 21.75 8.30 18.32
C GLU A 300 22.18 6.99 19.01
N GLN A 301 23.36 6.99 19.64
CA GLN A 301 23.88 5.84 20.37
C GLN A 301 22.98 5.52 21.58
N GLN A 302 22.51 6.56 22.28
CA GLN A 302 21.54 6.40 23.37
C GLN A 302 20.25 5.76 22.85
N GLY A 303 19.73 6.24 21.71
CA GLY A 303 18.56 5.67 21.06
C GLY A 303 18.73 4.18 20.77
N THR A 304 19.83 3.79 20.12
CA THR A 304 20.14 2.38 19.81
C THR A 304 20.16 1.50 21.08
N SER A 305 20.84 1.95 22.15
CA SER A 305 20.88 1.20 23.41
C SER A 305 19.49 1.08 24.05
N MET A 306 18.68 2.15 24.02
CA MET A 306 17.33 2.11 24.57
C MET A 306 16.42 1.16 23.79
N ILE A 307 16.48 1.21 22.45
CA ILE A 307 15.71 0.31 21.58
C ILE A 307 16.04 -1.14 21.93
N LYS A 308 17.33 -1.49 21.95
CA LYS A 308 17.78 -2.85 22.33
C LYS A 308 17.20 -3.30 23.67
N ASN A 309 17.32 -2.46 24.69
CA ASN A 309 16.85 -2.79 26.04
C ASN A 309 15.33 -2.93 26.14
N LYS A 310 14.56 -2.19 25.33
CA LYS A 310 13.08 -2.24 25.37
C LYS A 310 12.48 -3.39 24.58
N LEU A 311 13.19 -3.87 23.56
CA LEU A 311 12.75 -5.00 22.73
C LEU A 311 13.27 -6.35 23.24
N LYS A 312 14.17 -6.34 24.22
CA LYS A 312 14.70 -7.55 24.88
C LYS A 312 13.58 -8.43 25.44
N GLY A 313 13.57 -9.72 25.08
CA GLY A 313 12.65 -10.74 25.56
C GLY A 313 11.23 -10.66 25.01
N LYS A 314 10.98 -9.84 23.97
CA LYS A 314 9.64 -9.62 23.41
C LYS A 314 9.50 -10.14 21.99
N LYS A 315 8.27 -10.42 21.58
CA LYS A 315 7.90 -10.64 20.18
C LYS A 315 7.47 -9.30 19.57
N VAL A 316 8.23 -8.78 18.61
CA VAL A 316 8.04 -7.42 18.07
C VAL A 316 7.78 -7.44 16.57
N LEU A 317 6.79 -6.68 16.11
CA LEU A 317 6.56 -6.39 14.69
C LEU A 317 6.99 -4.95 14.38
N LEU A 318 8.01 -4.80 13.53
CA LEU A 318 8.50 -3.50 13.10
C LEU A 318 8.34 -3.35 11.59
N VAL A 319 7.72 -2.25 11.16
CA VAL A 319 7.61 -1.88 9.76
C VAL A 319 8.35 -0.58 9.51
N LEU A 320 9.30 -0.59 8.59
CA LEU A 320 10.07 0.56 8.15
C LEU A 320 9.65 0.92 6.73
N ASP A 321 8.89 2.00 6.60
CA ASP A 321 8.33 2.42 5.31
C ASP A 321 9.24 3.43 4.61
N ASP A 322 9.53 3.18 3.35
CA ASP A 322 10.26 4.05 2.43
C ASP A 322 11.73 4.27 2.84
N VAL A 323 12.44 3.16 3.06
CA VAL A 323 13.88 3.12 3.36
C VAL A 323 14.70 3.24 2.08
N ASP A 324 15.71 4.11 2.06
CA ASP A 324 16.61 4.31 0.91
C ASP A 324 18.09 4.31 1.27
N GLU A 325 18.46 4.28 2.55
CA GLU A 325 19.87 4.26 2.97
C GLU A 325 20.16 3.21 4.04
N HIS A 326 21.35 2.60 3.96
CA HIS A 326 21.81 1.59 4.91
C HIS A 326 21.88 2.08 6.36
N LYS A 327 22.28 3.34 6.58
CA LYS A 327 22.39 3.94 7.93
C LYS A 327 21.03 4.00 8.66
N GLN A 328 19.92 4.08 7.93
CA GLN A 328 18.57 4.08 8.51
C GLN A 328 18.27 2.73 9.17
N LEU A 329 18.57 1.62 8.47
CA LEU A 329 18.41 0.27 9.02
C LEU A 329 19.37 0.02 10.19
N GLN A 330 20.62 0.50 10.09
CA GLN A 330 21.60 0.36 11.16
C GLN A 330 21.21 1.13 12.43
N ALA A 331 20.63 2.33 12.30
CA ALA A 331 20.22 3.14 13.46
C ALA A 331 19.08 2.49 14.26
N ILE A 332 18.19 1.75 13.60
CA ILE A 332 17.02 1.13 14.21
C ILE A 332 17.29 -0.30 14.66
N VAL A 333 17.85 -1.12 13.76
CA VAL A 333 18.01 -2.55 13.96
C VAL A 333 19.47 -2.94 14.15
N GLY A 334 20.48 -2.21 13.68
CA GLY A 334 21.91 -2.47 13.99
C GLY A 334 22.46 -3.86 13.56
N LYS A 335 23.43 -3.90 12.64
CA LYS A 335 23.99 -5.17 12.10
C LYS A 335 24.59 -6.13 13.15
N SER A 336 25.15 -5.61 14.25
CA SER A 336 25.81 -6.41 15.30
C SER A 336 24.99 -6.59 16.59
N VAL A 337 23.81 -5.96 16.67
CA VAL A 337 23.11 -5.78 17.96
C VAL A 337 22.16 -6.94 18.30
N TRP A 338 21.77 -7.73 17.30
CA TRP A 338 20.70 -8.75 17.42
C TRP A 338 21.15 -10.17 17.06
N SER A 339 22.45 -10.47 17.14
CA SER A 339 22.95 -11.83 16.86
C SER A 339 22.16 -12.90 17.62
N GLU A 340 21.87 -13.99 16.92
CA GLU A 340 20.68 -14.84 16.98
C GLU A 340 20.40 -15.60 18.30
N SER A 341 21.18 -15.43 19.37
CA SER A 341 21.19 -16.40 20.49
C SER A 341 21.10 -15.84 21.91
N GLU A 342 21.16 -14.52 22.17
CA GLU A 342 21.36 -14.04 23.55
C GLU A 342 20.13 -13.43 24.26
N PHE A 343 19.02 -13.15 23.57
CA PHE A 343 18.00 -12.23 24.12
C PHE A 343 16.55 -12.70 24.15
N GLY A 344 16.22 -13.88 23.62
CA GLY A 344 14.84 -14.40 23.59
C GLY A 344 13.83 -13.52 22.82
N THR A 345 14.31 -12.47 22.16
CA THR A 345 13.51 -11.55 21.35
C THR A 345 13.24 -12.16 19.99
N ARG A 346 11.99 -12.08 19.55
CA ARG A 346 11.58 -12.49 18.21
C ARG A 346 11.15 -11.26 17.42
N LEU A 347 11.96 -10.85 16.46
CA LEU A 347 11.72 -9.65 15.66
C LEU A 347 11.20 -10.04 14.27
N VAL A 348 10.06 -9.49 13.87
CA VAL A 348 9.61 -9.49 12.48
C VAL A 348 9.82 -8.08 11.95
N LEU A 349 10.68 -7.94 10.95
CA LEU A 349 11.02 -6.68 10.31
C LEU A 349 10.49 -6.67 8.87
N ILE A 350 9.60 -5.74 8.55
CA ILE A 350 9.12 -5.49 7.19
C ILE A 350 9.71 -4.16 6.72
N ILE A 351 10.39 -4.17 5.59
CA ILE A 351 11.02 -2.98 5.00
C ILE A 351 10.32 -2.71 3.68
N THR A 352 9.86 -1.48 3.44
CA THR A 352 9.47 -1.05 2.10
C THR A 352 10.58 -0.20 1.48
N THR A 353 10.91 -0.44 0.21
CA THR A 353 11.95 0.33 -0.48
C THR A 353 11.72 0.36 -1.99
N ARG A 354 12.38 1.28 -2.69
CA ARG A 354 12.47 1.28 -4.16
C ARG A 354 13.74 0.58 -4.67
N ASP A 355 14.69 0.34 -3.78
CA ASP A 355 16.02 -0.14 -4.09
C ASP A 355 16.18 -1.60 -3.62
N LYS A 356 16.15 -2.54 -4.57
CA LYS A 356 16.33 -3.96 -4.29
C LYS A 356 17.73 -4.26 -3.74
N GLN A 357 18.75 -3.54 -4.19
CA GLN A 357 20.12 -3.75 -3.77
C GLN A 357 20.33 -3.38 -2.30
N LEU A 358 19.57 -2.39 -1.79
CA LEU A 358 19.54 -2.08 -0.35
C LEU A 358 19.10 -3.29 0.50
N LEU A 359 18.11 -4.06 0.03
CA LEU A 359 17.66 -5.27 0.72
C LEU A 359 18.74 -6.37 0.66
N THR A 360 19.29 -6.62 -0.52
CA THR A 360 20.33 -7.63 -0.76
C THR A 360 21.58 -7.37 0.09
N SER A 361 22.09 -6.14 0.08
CA SER A 361 23.29 -5.72 0.82
C SER A 361 23.10 -5.72 2.36
N TYR A 362 21.86 -5.62 2.82
CA TYR A 362 21.52 -5.78 4.24
C TYR A 362 21.32 -7.25 4.65
N GLY A 363 21.22 -8.18 3.70
CA GLY A 363 21.04 -9.61 3.94
C GLY A 363 19.57 -10.05 4.02
N VAL A 364 18.64 -9.27 3.47
CA VAL A 364 17.22 -9.63 3.44
C VAL A 364 16.98 -10.70 2.36
N LYS A 365 16.78 -11.95 2.79
CA LYS A 365 16.61 -13.10 1.87
C LYS A 365 15.20 -13.24 1.28
N ARG A 366 14.19 -12.75 2.00
CA ARG A 366 12.77 -12.89 1.61
C ARG A 366 12.27 -11.55 1.11
N THR A 367 12.04 -11.46 -0.20
CA THR A 367 11.59 -10.23 -0.84
C THR A 367 10.32 -10.45 -1.66
N HIS A 368 9.51 -9.41 -1.76
CA HIS A 368 8.29 -9.38 -2.56
C HIS A 368 8.27 -8.10 -3.41
N GLU A 369 8.22 -8.27 -4.73
CA GLU A 369 8.07 -7.15 -5.64
C GLU A 369 6.58 -6.85 -5.86
N VAL A 370 6.16 -5.64 -5.52
CA VAL A 370 4.78 -5.19 -5.75
C VAL A 370 4.63 -4.75 -7.20
N LYS A 371 3.67 -5.38 -7.90
CA LYS A 371 3.32 -5.07 -9.28
C LYS A 371 2.11 -4.14 -9.36
N GLU A 372 1.87 -3.61 -10.54
CA GLU A 372 0.78 -2.71 -10.88
C GLU A 372 -0.59 -3.39 -10.66
N LEU A 373 -1.65 -2.58 -10.54
CA LEU A 373 -3.00 -3.12 -10.37
C LEU A 373 -3.47 -3.85 -11.61
N SER A 374 -4.26 -4.91 -11.41
CA SER A 374 -5.02 -5.52 -12.49
C SER A 374 -5.92 -4.49 -13.15
N LYS A 375 -6.22 -4.64 -14.44
CA LYS A 375 -7.15 -3.74 -15.15
C LYS A 375 -8.48 -3.56 -14.41
N LYS A 376 -8.99 -4.64 -13.80
CA LYS A 376 -10.22 -4.61 -12.99
C LYS A 376 -10.07 -3.75 -11.74
N ASP A 377 -9.01 -3.96 -10.95
CA ASP A 377 -8.76 -3.19 -9.72
C ASP A 377 -8.44 -1.72 -10.04
N ALA A 378 -7.73 -1.46 -11.13
CA ALA A 378 -7.41 -0.12 -11.61
C ALA A 378 -8.67 0.66 -12.00
N ILE A 379 -9.58 0.06 -12.78
CA ILE A 379 -10.88 0.66 -13.11
C ILE A 379 -11.68 0.92 -11.83
N GLN A 380 -11.68 -0.04 -10.90
CA GLN A 380 -12.39 0.11 -9.63
C GLN A 380 -11.85 1.30 -8.82
N LEU A 381 -10.54 1.43 -8.66
CA LEU A 381 -9.91 2.56 -7.96
C LEU A 381 -10.22 3.89 -8.65
N LEU A 382 -10.13 3.94 -9.97
CA LEU A 382 -10.41 5.15 -10.74
C LEU A 382 -11.86 5.60 -10.60
N LYS A 383 -12.82 4.67 -10.71
CA LYS A 383 -14.25 4.97 -10.50
C LYS A 383 -14.49 5.58 -9.11
N ARG A 384 -13.83 5.03 -8.09
CA ARG A 384 -13.94 5.54 -6.71
C ARG A 384 -13.48 6.98 -6.58
N LYS A 385 -12.30 7.29 -7.13
CA LYS A 385 -11.70 8.61 -7.02
C LYS A 385 -12.43 9.65 -7.90
N ALA A 386 -12.92 9.25 -9.06
CA ALA A 386 -13.56 10.14 -10.02
C ALA A 386 -15.07 10.36 -9.79
N PHE A 387 -15.78 9.44 -9.15
CA PHE A 387 -17.24 9.56 -8.93
C PHE A 387 -17.66 9.53 -7.46
N LYS A 388 -16.78 9.12 -6.53
CA LYS A 388 -17.08 8.99 -5.09
C LYS A 388 -18.32 8.11 -4.75
N THR A 389 -18.73 7.21 -5.65
CA THR A 389 -19.89 6.32 -5.44
C THR A 389 -19.52 4.84 -5.45
N TYR A 390 -20.37 4.02 -4.79
CA TYR A 390 -20.38 2.56 -4.86
C TYR A 390 -21.25 2.04 -6.02
N ASP A 391 -22.07 2.91 -6.62
CA ASP A 391 -23.06 2.56 -7.63
C ASP A 391 -22.44 2.32 -9.00
N GLU A 392 -23.23 1.75 -9.91
CA GLU A 392 -22.84 1.63 -11.31
C GLU A 392 -22.65 3.01 -11.94
N VAL A 393 -21.42 3.27 -12.39
CA VAL A 393 -21.10 4.41 -13.25
C VAL A 393 -21.73 4.17 -14.62
N ASP A 394 -22.32 5.22 -15.20
CA ASP A 394 -22.87 5.21 -16.56
C ASP A 394 -21.87 4.57 -17.54
N GLN A 395 -22.36 3.61 -18.31
CA GLN A 395 -21.59 2.85 -19.28
C GLN A 395 -20.93 3.74 -20.35
N SER A 396 -21.46 4.94 -20.57
CA SER A 396 -20.87 5.95 -21.45
C SER A 396 -19.43 6.34 -21.07
N TYR A 397 -19.04 6.21 -19.79
CA TYR A 397 -17.67 6.47 -19.32
C TYR A 397 -16.69 5.32 -19.52
N ASN A 398 -17.14 4.13 -19.96
CA ASN A 398 -16.28 2.95 -20.04
C ASN A 398 -15.05 3.16 -20.94
N GLN A 399 -15.20 3.86 -22.06
CA GLN A 399 -14.08 4.13 -22.97
C GLN A 399 -13.02 5.01 -22.28
N VAL A 400 -13.42 6.17 -21.75
CA VAL A 400 -12.48 7.09 -21.09
C VAL A 400 -11.84 6.50 -19.83
N LEU A 401 -12.56 5.64 -19.10
CA LEU A 401 -11.99 4.88 -17.98
C LEU A 401 -10.88 3.93 -18.44
N ASN A 402 -11.13 3.20 -19.53
CA ASN A 402 -10.12 2.32 -20.12
C ASN A 402 -8.92 3.12 -20.63
N ASP A 403 -9.13 4.26 -21.27
CA ASP A 403 -8.05 5.12 -21.78
C ASP A 403 -7.14 5.64 -20.64
N VAL A 404 -7.73 6.05 -19.51
CA VAL A 404 -6.95 6.45 -18.32
C VAL A 404 -6.19 5.27 -17.73
N VAL A 405 -6.82 4.10 -17.60
CA VAL A 405 -6.17 2.90 -17.04
C VAL A 405 -5.02 2.43 -17.93
N THR A 406 -5.20 2.48 -19.26
CA THR A 406 -4.14 2.20 -20.23
C THR A 406 -3.00 3.20 -20.09
N TRP A 407 -3.29 4.51 -20.02
CA TRP A 407 -2.24 5.53 -19.91
C TRP A 407 -1.47 5.47 -18.58
N THR A 408 -2.15 5.17 -17.47
CA THR A 408 -1.52 5.00 -16.15
C THR A 408 -0.83 3.64 -15.99
N SER A 409 -1.06 2.71 -16.91
CA SER A 409 -0.60 1.32 -16.89
C SER A 409 -0.87 0.62 -15.54
N GLY A 410 -1.99 0.95 -14.90
CA GLY A 410 -2.40 0.35 -13.62
C GLY A 410 -1.68 0.89 -12.38
N LEU A 411 -0.90 1.98 -12.47
CA LEU A 411 -0.21 2.57 -11.33
C LEU A 411 -1.19 3.24 -10.34
N PRO A 412 -1.36 2.74 -9.10
CA PRO A 412 -2.37 3.23 -8.15
C PRO A 412 -2.32 4.74 -7.93
N LEU A 413 -1.15 5.28 -7.62
CA LEU A 413 -1.00 6.69 -7.32
C LEU A 413 -1.39 7.59 -8.51
N ALA A 414 -1.05 7.19 -9.74
CA ALA A 414 -1.44 7.94 -10.92
C ALA A 414 -2.96 7.91 -11.11
N LEU A 415 -3.60 6.76 -10.88
CA LEU A 415 -5.06 6.63 -10.91
C LEU A 415 -5.73 7.52 -9.86
N GLU A 416 -5.17 7.64 -8.66
CA GLU A 416 -5.70 8.51 -7.61
C GLU A 416 -5.64 9.99 -7.99
N VAL A 417 -4.47 10.45 -8.47
CA VAL A 417 -4.27 11.85 -8.89
C VAL A 417 -5.18 12.19 -10.07
N ILE A 418 -5.18 11.35 -11.11
CA ILE A 418 -6.01 11.60 -12.31
C ILE A 418 -7.49 11.49 -11.98
N GLY A 419 -7.91 10.45 -11.25
CA GLY A 419 -9.30 10.29 -10.84
C GLY A 419 -9.82 11.49 -10.05
N SER A 420 -9.01 12.01 -9.13
CA SER A 420 -9.36 13.20 -8.34
C SER A 420 -9.47 14.45 -9.23
N ASN A 421 -8.57 14.64 -10.20
CA ASN A 421 -8.63 15.77 -11.13
C ASN A 421 -9.82 15.71 -12.09
N LEU A 422 -10.32 14.51 -12.39
CA LEU A 422 -11.44 14.26 -13.28
C LEU A 422 -12.80 14.21 -12.55
N PHE A 423 -12.81 14.42 -11.24
CA PHE A 423 -14.03 14.42 -10.45
C PHE A 423 -15.02 15.49 -10.95
N GLY A 424 -16.25 15.07 -11.25
CA GLY A 424 -17.32 15.95 -11.74
C GLY A 424 -17.16 16.46 -13.18
N LYS A 425 -16.21 15.90 -13.94
CA LYS A 425 -15.93 16.30 -15.33
C LYS A 425 -16.73 15.48 -16.34
N SER A 426 -17.11 16.13 -17.44
CA SER A 426 -17.81 15.47 -18.57
C SER A 426 -16.87 14.58 -19.38
N ILE A 427 -17.42 13.62 -20.14
CA ILE A 427 -16.64 12.72 -21.02
C ILE A 427 -15.70 13.50 -21.97
N LYS A 428 -16.16 14.60 -22.57
CA LYS A 428 -15.34 15.46 -23.45
C LYS A 428 -14.17 16.11 -22.70
N GLU A 429 -14.37 16.49 -21.45
CA GLU A 429 -13.29 17.01 -20.61
C GLU A 429 -12.29 15.92 -20.24
N TRP A 430 -12.74 14.67 -19.99
CA TRP A 430 -11.85 13.52 -19.79
C TRP A 430 -10.97 13.27 -21.01
N GLU A 431 -11.56 13.19 -22.20
CA GLU A 431 -10.83 13.00 -23.46
C GLU A 431 -9.79 14.11 -23.68
N SER A 432 -10.15 15.37 -23.37
CA SER A 432 -9.23 16.51 -23.46
C SER A 432 -8.09 16.42 -22.45
N ALA A 433 -8.39 16.09 -21.19
CA ALA A 433 -7.42 15.96 -20.12
C ALA A 433 -6.42 14.81 -20.38
N ILE A 434 -6.89 13.66 -20.86
CA ILE A 434 -6.00 12.53 -21.21
C ILE A 434 -5.02 12.93 -22.33
N LYS A 435 -5.50 13.62 -23.37
CA LYS A 435 -4.64 14.17 -24.43
C LYS A 435 -3.60 15.16 -23.88
N GLN A 436 -3.97 15.95 -22.87
CA GLN A 436 -3.04 16.84 -22.19
C GLN A 436 -1.98 16.05 -21.41
N TYR A 437 -2.37 15.05 -20.62
CA TYR A 437 -1.44 14.26 -19.80
C TYR A 437 -0.46 13.42 -20.64
N GLN A 438 -0.88 12.95 -21.82
CA GLN A 438 -0.01 12.30 -22.80
C GLN A 438 1.07 13.24 -23.37
N ARG A 439 0.78 14.55 -23.44
CA ARG A 439 1.73 15.55 -23.93
C ARG A 439 2.64 16.10 -22.84
N ILE A 440 2.06 16.37 -21.67
CA ILE A 440 2.74 16.96 -20.51
C ILE A 440 2.28 16.18 -19.28
N PRO A 441 3.11 15.27 -18.75
CA PRO A 441 2.73 14.50 -17.58
C PRO A 441 2.45 15.39 -16.37
N ASN A 442 1.52 14.96 -15.51
CA ASN A 442 1.16 15.71 -14.31
C ASN A 442 2.38 15.85 -13.36
N LYS A 443 2.60 17.06 -12.84
CA LYS A 443 3.75 17.40 -11.98
C LYS A 443 3.83 16.57 -10.69
N GLU A 444 2.69 16.23 -10.09
CA GLU A 444 2.63 15.44 -8.86
C GLU A 444 3.09 14.00 -9.11
N ILE A 445 2.60 13.39 -10.19
CA ILE A 445 3.02 12.06 -10.64
C ILE A 445 4.53 12.07 -10.95
N LEU A 446 5.00 13.06 -11.72
CA LEU A 446 6.42 13.20 -12.05
C LEU A 446 7.29 13.31 -10.80
N LYS A 447 6.92 14.15 -9.82
CA LYS A 447 7.68 14.31 -8.58
C LYS A 447 7.91 12.99 -7.86
N ILE A 448 6.89 12.13 -7.82
CA ILE A 448 6.97 10.87 -7.08
C ILE A 448 7.78 9.82 -7.84
N LEU A 449 7.65 9.76 -9.17
CA LEU A 449 8.45 8.86 -10.00
C LEU A 449 9.94 9.28 -10.03
N LYS A 450 10.22 10.58 -10.03
CA LYS A 450 11.56 11.15 -10.15
C LYS A 450 12.47 10.85 -8.97
N VAL A 451 11.94 10.49 -7.80
CA VAL A 451 12.75 10.18 -6.61
C VAL A 451 13.82 9.11 -6.90
N SER A 452 13.49 8.04 -7.64
CA SER A 452 14.49 7.01 -7.97
C SER A 452 15.53 7.52 -8.98
N PHE A 453 15.15 8.42 -9.89
CA PHE A 453 16.04 9.03 -10.87
C PHE A 453 16.98 10.07 -10.23
N ASP A 454 16.47 10.88 -9.31
CA ASP A 454 17.25 11.91 -8.63
C ASP A 454 18.35 11.32 -7.73
N ALA A 455 18.17 10.07 -7.28
CA ALA A 455 19.13 9.29 -6.52
C ALA A 455 20.19 8.56 -7.37
N LEU A 456 20.17 8.72 -8.69
CA LEU A 456 21.20 8.20 -9.60
C LEU A 456 22.40 9.15 -9.67
N GLU A 457 23.56 8.58 -9.98
CA GLU A 457 24.75 9.34 -10.38
C GLU A 457 24.61 9.92 -11.80
N GLU A 458 25.43 10.90 -12.14
CA GLU A 458 25.24 11.68 -13.39
C GLU A 458 25.37 10.84 -14.68
N GLU A 459 26.24 9.83 -14.70
CA GLU A 459 26.36 8.91 -15.83
C GLU A 459 25.17 7.95 -15.90
N GLU A 460 24.73 7.39 -14.77
CA GLU A 460 23.54 6.54 -14.67
C GLU A 460 22.27 7.27 -15.14
N LYS A 461 22.12 8.56 -14.78
CA LYS A 461 21.04 9.42 -15.32
C LYS A 461 21.09 9.52 -16.83
N SER A 462 22.29 9.65 -17.40
CA SER A 462 22.47 9.75 -18.85
C SER A 462 22.13 8.43 -19.54
N VAL A 463 22.56 7.30 -18.98
CA VAL A 463 22.22 5.95 -19.45
C VAL A 463 20.70 5.72 -19.40
N PHE A 464 20.04 6.04 -18.28
CA PHE A 464 18.59 5.94 -18.17
C PHE A 464 17.86 6.76 -19.24
N LEU A 465 18.30 8.00 -19.48
CA LEU A 465 17.70 8.86 -20.50
C LEU A 465 17.92 8.32 -21.92
N ASP A 466 19.06 7.71 -22.23
CA ASP A 466 19.30 7.06 -23.53
C ASP A 466 18.37 5.86 -23.74
N ILE A 467 18.22 5.02 -22.71
CA ILE A 467 17.31 3.87 -22.74
C ILE A 467 15.86 4.31 -22.95
N THR A 468 15.38 5.27 -22.14
CA THR A 468 13.99 5.77 -22.21
C THR A 468 13.67 6.43 -23.54
N CYS A 469 14.63 7.14 -24.16
CA CYS A 469 14.39 7.89 -25.39
C CYS A 469 14.50 7.01 -26.64
N CYS A 470 15.44 6.05 -26.66
CA CYS A 470 15.89 5.44 -27.91
C CYS A 470 16.02 3.91 -27.87
N LEU A 471 16.31 3.32 -26.70
CA LEU A 471 16.74 1.91 -26.61
C LEU A 471 15.72 1.00 -25.91
N LYS A 472 14.49 1.46 -25.66
CA LYS A 472 13.40 0.61 -25.17
C LYS A 472 13.18 -0.57 -26.11
N GLY A 473 13.10 -1.77 -25.54
CA GLY A 473 12.75 -3.00 -26.27
C GLY A 473 13.94 -3.74 -26.89
N TYR A 474 15.14 -3.17 -26.94
CA TYR A 474 16.34 -3.92 -27.35
C TYR A 474 16.69 -5.03 -26.37
N LYS A 475 17.46 -6.01 -26.84
CA LYS A 475 18.02 -7.02 -25.95
C LYS A 475 19.05 -6.41 -25.01
N CYS A 476 19.21 -6.98 -23.82
CA CYS A 476 20.11 -6.47 -22.79
C CYS A 476 21.55 -6.37 -23.33
N ARG A 477 22.02 -7.40 -24.06
CA ARG A 477 23.36 -7.42 -24.67
C ARG A 477 23.55 -6.31 -25.71
N GLU A 478 22.55 -6.11 -26.57
CA GLU A 478 22.60 -5.06 -27.60
C GLU A 478 22.68 -3.67 -26.95
N ILE A 479 21.92 -3.44 -25.87
CA ILE A 479 21.99 -2.19 -25.09
C ILE A 479 23.36 -2.02 -24.45
N GLU A 480 23.94 -3.09 -23.89
CA GLU A 480 25.29 -3.06 -23.32
C GLU A 480 26.33 -2.64 -24.38
N ASP A 481 26.28 -3.21 -25.59
CA ASP A 481 27.21 -2.89 -26.68
C ASP A 481 27.03 -1.44 -27.20
N ILE A 482 25.77 -1.01 -27.37
CA ILE A 482 25.41 0.36 -27.77
C ILE A 482 25.93 1.36 -26.73
N LEU A 483 25.61 1.15 -25.46
CA LEU A 483 26.01 2.08 -24.40
C LEU A 483 27.53 2.06 -24.19
N HIS A 484 28.18 0.91 -24.35
CA HIS A 484 29.64 0.80 -24.25
C HIS A 484 30.32 1.70 -25.28
N SER A 485 29.77 1.73 -26.49
CA SER A 485 30.23 2.61 -27.58
C SER A 485 30.01 4.10 -27.31
N LEU A 486 29.09 4.46 -26.40
CA LEU A 486 28.73 5.84 -26.07
C LEU A 486 29.49 6.40 -24.85
N TYR A 487 29.74 5.57 -23.84
CA TYR A 487 30.22 5.97 -22.51
C TYR A 487 31.48 5.23 -22.00
N ASP A 488 31.93 4.13 -22.62
CA ASP A 488 33.04 3.24 -22.18
C ASP A 488 32.63 2.08 -21.23
N ASN A 489 33.60 1.44 -20.58
CA ASN A 489 33.49 0.20 -19.81
C ASN A 489 32.85 0.41 -18.44
N CYS A 490 31.52 0.33 -18.31
CA CYS A 490 30.79 0.12 -17.04
C CYS A 490 29.30 -0.25 -17.22
N MET A 491 28.82 -0.49 -18.44
CA MET A 491 27.38 -0.41 -18.74
C MET A 491 26.53 -1.50 -18.06
N LYS A 492 27.09 -2.70 -17.88
CA LYS A 492 26.43 -3.76 -17.11
C LYS A 492 26.14 -3.35 -15.66
N TYR A 493 27.04 -2.60 -15.02
CA TYR A 493 26.82 -2.07 -13.67
C TYR A 493 25.70 -1.04 -13.67
N HIS A 494 25.75 -0.05 -14.57
CA HIS A 494 24.74 1.00 -14.67
C HIS A 494 23.33 0.44 -14.95
N ILE A 495 23.21 -0.51 -15.89
CA ILE A 495 21.94 -1.21 -16.14
C ILE A 495 21.46 -1.93 -14.88
N GLY A 496 22.36 -2.60 -14.16
CA GLY A 496 22.06 -3.22 -12.87
C GLY A 496 21.48 -2.23 -11.86
N VAL A 497 22.09 -1.06 -11.70
CA VAL A 497 21.61 0.00 -10.79
C VAL A 497 20.19 0.46 -11.17
N LEU A 498 19.89 0.61 -12.47
CA LEU A 498 18.56 0.99 -12.94
C LEU A 498 17.50 -0.09 -12.65
N VAL A 499 17.87 -1.36 -12.78
CA VAL A 499 17.00 -2.50 -12.38
C VAL A 499 16.78 -2.49 -10.88
N ASP A 500 17.85 -2.34 -10.09
CA ASP A 500 17.76 -2.36 -8.62
C ASP A 500 16.89 -1.23 -8.08
N LYS A 501 16.93 -0.04 -8.70
CA LYS A 501 16.09 1.11 -8.35
C LYS A 501 14.67 1.08 -8.96
N SER A 502 14.29 -0.04 -9.59
CA SER A 502 12.99 -0.27 -10.21
C SER A 502 12.62 0.78 -11.28
N LEU A 503 13.62 1.29 -12.01
CA LEU A 503 13.43 2.25 -13.12
C LEU A 503 13.26 1.54 -14.46
N ILE A 504 13.89 0.37 -14.62
CA ILE A 504 13.76 -0.51 -15.80
C ILE A 504 13.52 -1.96 -15.35
N GLN A 505 13.06 -2.80 -16.26
CA GLN A 505 12.91 -4.24 -16.07
C GLN A 505 13.55 -4.98 -17.23
N ILE A 506 13.96 -6.24 -16.98
CA ILE A 506 14.44 -7.14 -18.04
C ILE A 506 13.40 -8.26 -18.15
N SER A 507 12.73 -8.34 -19.30
CA SER A 507 11.74 -9.36 -19.62
C SER A 507 12.12 -10.02 -20.95
N ASP A 508 12.21 -11.35 -20.97
CA ASP A 508 12.60 -12.11 -22.17
C ASP A 508 13.89 -11.58 -22.83
N ASP A 509 14.91 -11.30 -22.00
CA ASP A 509 16.19 -10.69 -22.39
C ASP A 509 16.09 -9.25 -22.96
N ARG A 510 14.92 -8.61 -22.91
CA ARG A 510 14.71 -7.24 -23.40
C ARG A 510 14.52 -6.25 -22.27
N VAL A 511 15.07 -5.05 -22.43
CA VAL A 511 14.86 -3.96 -21.47
C VAL A 511 13.52 -3.29 -21.74
N THR A 512 12.67 -3.30 -20.72
CA THR A 512 11.36 -2.67 -20.72
C THR A 512 11.29 -1.60 -19.63
N LEU A 513 10.37 -0.66 -19.80
CA LEU A 513 10.07 0.38 -18.82
C LEU A 513 8.57 0.48 -18.65
N HIS A 514 8.14 0.84 -17.45
CA HIS A 514 6.76 1.26 -17.24
C HIS A 514 6.49 2.55 -18.02
N ASP A 515 5.33 2.67 -18.67
CA ASP A 515 5.04 3.77 -19.60
C ASP A 515 5.15 5.15 -18.93
N LEU A 516 4.70 5.28 -17.67
CA LEU A 516 4.88 6.52 -16.91
C LEU A 516 6.36 6.84 -16.56
N ILE A 517 7.23 5.85 -16.40
CA ILE A 517 8.68 6.07 -16.19
C ILE A 517 9.33 6.53 -17.49
N GLU A 518 8.95 5.92 -18.62
CA GLU A 518 9.37 6.35 -19.94
C GLU A 518 8.94 7.81 -20.21
N ASN A 519 7.67 8.13 -19.96
CA ASN A 519 7.14 9.48 -20.10
C ASN A 519 7.87 10.47 -19.19
N MET A 520 8.22 10.07 -17.97
CA MET A 520 9.04 10.88 -17.06
C MET A 520 10.43 11.13 -17.63
N GLY A 521 11.15 10.10 -18.11
CA GLY A 521 12.48 10.25 -18.70
C GLY A 521 12.48 11.18 -19.92
N LYS A 522 11.52 10.96 -20.81
CA LYS A 522 11.29 11.81 -22.00
C LYS A 522 11.00 13.26 -21.64
N GLU A 523 10.17 13.50 -20.62
CA GLU A 523 9.87 14.85 -20.14
C GLU A 523 11.09 15.52 -19.49
N ILE A 524 11.90 14.78 -18.73
CA ILE A 524 13.15 15.29 -18.13
C ILE A 524 14.12 15.77 -19.23
N ASP A 525 14.29 15.00 -20.31
CA ASP A 525 15.16 15.42 -21.42
C ASP A 525 14.58 16.63 -22.16
N ARG A 526 13.26 16.62 -22.45
CA ARG A 526 12.56 17.74 -23.10
C ARG A 526 12.67 19.05 -22.33
N GLN A 527 12.63 19.01 -20.99
CA GLN A 527 12.70 20.20 -20.14
C GLN A 527 14.07 20.87 -20.13
N LYS A 528 15.15 20.19 -20.57
CA LYS A 528 16.47 20.82 -20.71
C LYS A 528 16.48 21.90 -21.80
N SER A 529 15.74 21.68 -22.89
CA SER A 529 15.57 22.64 -23.98
C SER A 529 14.09 22.65 -24.44
N PRO A 530 13.19 23.33 -23.71
CA PRO A 530 11.74 23.23 -23.94
C PRO A 530 11.29 23.78 -25.30
N LYS A 531 11.86 24.93 -25.71
CA LYS A 531 11.47 25.67 -26.92
C LYS A 531 12.31 25.34 -28.15
N GLU A 532 13.55 24.93 -27.95
CA GLU A 532 14.53 24.75 -29.02
C GLU A 532 14.84 23.27 -29.22
N THR A 533 14.14 22.64 -30.15
CA THR A 533 14.27 21.21 -30.46
C THR A 533 15.70 20.86 -30.86
N GLY A 534 16.33 21.66 -31.73
CA GLY A 534 17.70 21.46 -32.19
C GLY A 534 18.80 21.57 -31.12
N LYS A 535 18.48 22.02 -29.89
CA LYS A 535 19.39 22.03 -28.73
C LYS A 535 19.10 20.92 -27.71
N ARG A 536 18.23 19.97 -28.02
CA ARG A 536 18.00 18.80 -27.16
C ARG A 536 19.10 17.77 -27.39
N ARG A 537 19.58 17.16 -26.31
CA ARG A 537 20.63 16.13 -26.40
C ARG A 537 20.12 14.86 -27.09
N ARG A 538 18.84 14.50 -26.89
CA ARG A 538 18.19 13.34 -27.49
C ARG A 538 16.99 13.79 -28.29
N LEU A 539 16.93 13.38 -29.55
CA LEU A 539 15.77 13.58 -30.40
C LEU A 539 15.10 12.23 -30.64
N TRP A 540 13.89 12.08 -30.10
CA TRP A 540 13.12 10.83 -30.13
C TRP A 540 11.66 11.04 -30.60
N LEU A 541 11.19 12.29 -30.67
CA LEU A 541 9.83 12.59 -31.12
C LEU A 541 9.85 12.80 -32.64
N LEU A 542 9.12 11.95 -33.38
CA LEU A 542 9.04 11.97 -34.85
C LEU A 542 8.85 13.39 -35.42
N LYS A 543 7.87 14.14 -34.91
CA LYS A 543 7.57 15.51 -35.37
C LYS A 543 8.73 16.48 -35.16
N ASP A 544 9.42 16.38 -34.03
CA ASP A 544 10.53 17.26 -33.70
C ASP A 544 11.75 16.93 -34.55
N ILE A 545 12.01 15.64 -34.79
CA ILE A 545 13.09 15.19 -35.67
C ILE A 545 12.85 15.68 -37.09
N ILE A 546 11.65 15.47 -37.65
CA ILE A 546 11.29 15.96 -38.99
C ILE A 546 11.54 17.46 -39.12
N GLN A 547 11.10 18.25 -38.14
CA GLN A 547 11.31 19.70 -38.15
C GLN A 547 12.80 20.05 -38.14
N VAL A 548 13.58 19.39 -37.27
CA VAL A 548 15.03 19.60 -37.16
C VAL A 548 15.76 19.25 -38.47
N LEU A 549 15.37 18.15 -39.12
CA LEU A 549 15.95 17.71 -40.38
C LEU A 549 15.59 18.65 -41.54
N LYS A 550 14.36 19.16 -41.60
CA LYS A 550 13.91 20.09 -42.66
C LYS A 550 14.56 21.47 -42.53
N ASP A 551 14.64 21.98 -41.30
CA ASP A 551 15.13 23.34 -41.04
C ASP A 551 16.67 23.41 -40.93
N ASN A 552 17.36 22.25 -40.89
CA ASN A 552 18.78 22.16 -40.54
C ASN A 552 19.09 22.86 -39.20
N SER A 553 18.17 22.78 -38.24
CA SER A 553 18.24 23.53 -36.97
C SER A 553 18.96 22.79 -35.85
N GLY A 554 19.46 21.58 -36.12
CA GLY A 554 20.21 20.78 -35.14
C GLY A 554 21.57 21.40 -34.84
N THR A 555 21.94 21.37 -33.56
CA THR A 555 23.18 21.98 -33.06
C THR A 555 24.15 20.93 -32.54
N SER A 556 25.35 21.36 -32.14
CA SER A 556 26.35 20.50 -31.48
C SER A 556 25.89 19.94 -30.13
N GLU A 557 24.75 20.35 -29.58
CA GLU A 557 24.20 19.73 -28.37
C GLU A 557 23.55 18.37 -28.64
N VAL A 558 23.12 18.10 -29.88
CA VAL A 558 22.47 16.85 -30.26
C VAL A 558 23.49 15.72 -30.21
N LYS A 559 23.21 14.67 -29.43
CA LYS A 559 24.06 13.48 -29.28
C LYS A 559 23.42 12.21 -29.82
N ILE A 560 22.10 12.09 -29.74
CA ILE A 560 21.38 10.90 -30.20
C ILE A 560 20.14 11.32 -30.97
N ILE A 561 19.95 10.72 -32.14
CA ILE A 561 18.73 10.80 -32.93
C ILE A 561 18.18 9.38 -33.07
N CYS A 562 16.96 9.17 -32.60
CA CYS A 562 16.21 7.94 -32.77
C CYS A 562 14.89 8.25 -33.47
N LEU A 563 14.83 7.93 -34.75
CA LEU A 563 13.70 8.14 -35.62
C LEU A 563 13.05 6.79 -35.91
N ASP A 564 11.91 6.52 -35.26
CA ASP A 564 11.16 5.29 -35.48
C ASP A 564 9.78 5.63 -36.06
N PHE A 565 9.48 5.10 -37.24
CA PHE A 565 8.19 5.31 -37.88
C PHE A 565 7.20 4.22 -37.46
N PRO A 566 5.92 4.59 -37.25
CA PRO A 566 4.88 3.59 -37.08
C PRO A 566 4.82 2.70 -38.32
N ILE A 567 4.78 1.38 -38.12
CA ILE A 567 4.53 0.43 -39.20
C ILE A 567 3.11 0.68 -39.71
N SER A 568 3.00 1.30 -40.88
CA SER A 568 1.71 1.59 -41.53
C SER A 568 1.80 1.30 -43.03
N ASP A 569 0.66 0.98 -43.64
CA ASP A 569 0.57 0.68 -45.08
C ASP A 569 0.93 1.90 -45.96
N LYS A 570 0.94 3.12 -45.40
CA LYS A 570 1.33 4.35 -46.09
C LYS A 570 2.73 4.78 -45.64
N GLN A 571 3.70 4.61 -46.52
CA GLN A 571 5.07 5.08 -46.29
C GLN A 571 5.16 6.55 -46.67
N GLU A 572 5.28 7.43 -45.67
CA GLU A 572 5.59 8.84 -45.90
C GLU A 572 7.10 8.99 -46.11
N THR A 573 7.49 9.57 -47.25
CA THR A 573 8.89 9.96 -47.50
C THR A 573 9.13 11.33 -46.86
N ILE A 574 10.13 11.45 -45.99
CA ILE A 574 10.54 12.76 -45.46
C ILE A 574 11.44 13.44 -46.49
N GLU A 575 10.95 14.54 -47.05
CA GLU A 575 11.77 15.44 -47.86
C GLU A 575 12.72 16.27 -46.99
N TRP A 576 14.01 16.20 -47.31
CA TRP A 576 15.07 17.00 -46.69
C TRP A 576 16.25 17.18 -47.66
N ASN A 577 17.18 18.09 -47.34
CA ASN A 577 18.29 18.45 -48.22
C ASN A 577 19.61 17.71 -47.92
N GLY A 578 19.62 16.73 -47.00
CA GLY A 578 20.79 15.94 -46.62
C GLY A 578 21.84 16.67 -45.77
N ASN A 579 21.64 17.95 -45.42
CA ASN A 579 22.65 18.77 -44.74
C ASN A 579 22.43 18.92 -43.23
N ALA A 580 21.35 18.37 -42.67
CA ALA A 580 20.96 18.69 -41.28
C ALA A 580 21.99 18.22 -40.24
N PHE A 581 22.78 17.19 -40.54
CA PHE A 581 23.78 16.66 -39.61
C PHE A 581 25.09 17.48 -39.58
N LYS A 582 25.28 18.44 -40.50
CA LYS A 582 26.54 19.19 -40.64
C LYS A 582 26.94 19.94 -39.37
N GLU A 583 25.98 20.56 -38.68
CA GLU A 583 26.23 21.34 -37.46
C GLU A 583 26.15 20.49 -36.18
N MET A 584 25.74 19.22 -36.27
CA MET A 584 25.60 18.30 -35.14
C MET A 584 26.91 17.58 -34.82
N LYS A 585 27.97 18.34 -34.56
CA LYS A 585 29.36 17.85 -34.43
C LYS A 585 29.60 16.84 -33.29
N ASN A 586 28.65 16.68 -32.37
CA ASN A 586 28.74 15.74 -31.24
C ASN A 586 27.73 14.60 -31.34
N LEU A 587 27.07 14.41 -32.49
CA LEU A 587 26.15 13.30 -32.72
C LEU A 587 26.92 11.99 -32.65
N LYS A 588 26.55 11.12 -31.71
CA LYS A 588 27.18 9.82 -31.46
C LYS A 588 26.35 8.64 -31.95
N ALA A 589 25.02 8.76 -31.95
CA ALA A 589 24.14 7.69 -32.41
C ALA A 589 23.05 8.23 -33.34
N LEU A 590 22.92 7.57 -34.50
CA LEU A 590 21.85 7.79 -35.47
C LEU A 590 21.13 6.45 -35.69
N ILE A 591 19.87 6.40 -35.26
CA ILE A 591 19.01 5.22 -35.36
C ILE A 591 17.77 5.63 -36.16
N ILE A 592 17.58 5.08 -37.35
CA ILE A 592 16.46 5.37 -38.25
C ILE A 592 15.81 4.04 -38.64
N ARG A 593 14.59 3.81 -38.17
CA ARG A 593 13.81 2.59 -38.43
C ARG A 593 12.53 2.90 -39.18
N ASN A 594 12.15 2.01 -40.08
CA ASN A 594 10.85 1.99 -40.77
C ASN A 594 10.53 3.24 -41.62
N GLY A 595 11.50 4.14 -41.82
CA GLY A 595 11.34 5.43 -42.48
C GLY A 595 12.08 5.52 -43.81
N ILE A 596 11.54 6.30 -44.74
CA ILE A 596 12.21 6.63 -46.01
C ILE A 596 12.52 8.12 -46.01
N LEU A 597 13.80 8.48 -46.11
CA LEU A 597 14.20 9.87 -46.39
C LEU A 597 14.38 10.03 -47.90
N SER A 598 14.07 11.22 -48.44
CA SER A 598 14.10 11.49 -49.88
C SER A 598 15.49 11.31 -50.52
N GLN A 599 16.54 11.44 -49.72
CA GLN A 599 17.93 11.30 -50.15
C GLN A 599 18.83 10.97 -48.95
N GLY A 600 20.03 10.46 -49.24
CA GLY A 600 21.06 10.20 -48.23
C GLY A 600 21.60 11.49 -47.60
N PRO A 601 22.31 11.36 -46.45
CA PRO A 601 23.01 12.49 -45.86
C PRO A 601 24.18 12.90 -46.76
N ASN A 602 24.44 14.20 -46.89
CA ASN A 602 25.65 14.70 -47.55
C ASN A 602 26.85 14.72 -46.58
N TYR A 603 26.56 14.82 -45.27
CA TYR A 603 27.55 14.89 -44.20
C TYR A 603 27.15 13.96 -43.05
N LEU A 604 28.13 13.24 -42.51
CA LEU A 604 28.03 12.53 -41.24
C LEU A 604 29.16 13.02 -40.32
N PRO A 605 28.88 13.27 -39.03
CA PRO A 605 29.88 13.81 -38.11
C PRO A 605 30.86 12.73 -37.64
N GLU A 606 32.15 13.07 -37.53
CA GLU A 606 33.22 12.15 -37.09
C GLU A 606 33.02 11.60 -35.66
N SER A 607 32.17 12.26 -34.86
CA SER A 607 31.78 11.79 -33.53
C SER A 607 30.83 10.59 -33.54
N LEU A 608 30.30 10.20 -34.71
CA LEU A 608 29.35 9.11 -34.83
C LEU A 608 30.01 7.79 -34.44
N ARG A 609 29.31 6.99 -33.64
CA ARG A 609 29.74 5.67 -33.14
C ARG A 609 28.75 4.58 -33.51
N ILE A 610 27.47 4.93 -33.60
CA ILE A 610 26.37 4.02 -33.93
C ILE A 610 25.62 4.57 -35.12
N LEU A 611 25.47 3.73 -36.14
CA LEU A 611 24.66 4.00 -37.33
C LEU A 611 23.78 2.79 -37.60
N GLU A 612 22.51 2.88 -37.22
CA GLU A 612 21.45 1.93 -37.57
C GLU A 612 20.47 2.66 -38.49
N TRP A 613 20.41 2.27 -39.76
CA TRP A 613 19.55 2.95 -40.73
C TRP A 613 18.92 1.96 -41.68
N HIS A 614 17.67 1.61 -41.40
CA HIS A 614 16.90 0.71 -42.23
C HIS A 614 16.40 1.44 -43.48
N ARG A 615 16.46 0.78 -44.64
CA ARG A 615 16.06 1.32 -45.95
C ARG A 615 16.84 2.57 -46.30
N HIS A 616 18.15 2.51 -46.12
CA HIS A 616 19.03 3.63 -46.39
C HIS A 616 18.87 4.08 -47.87
N PRO A 617 18.59 5.37 -48.14
CA PRO A 617 18.17 5.83 -49.48
C PRO A 617 19.32 5.86 -50.50
N SER A 618 20.56 5.64 -50.08
CA SER A 618 21.75 5.62 -50.94
C SER A 618 22.48 4.29 -50.82
N HIS A 619 23.14 3.84 -51.88
CA HIS A 619 23.98 2.64 -51.85
C HIS A 619 25.31 2.85 -51.10
N CYS A 620 25.67 4.10 -50.80
CA CYS A 620 26.95 4.44 -50.15
C CYS A 620 26.76 5.53 -49.08
N LEU A 621 27.65 5.51 -48.09
CA LEU A 621 27.87 6.62 -47.15
C LEU A 621 28.63 7.76 -47.85
N PRO A 622 28.60 9.00 -47.32
CA PRO A 622 29.40 10.10 -47.87
C PRO A 622 30.86 9.72 -48.03
N SER A 623 31.48 10.07 -49.17
CA SER A 623 32.86 9.70 -49.51
C SER A 623 33.88 10.19 -48.48
N ASP A 624 33.58 11.32 -47.85
CA ASP A 624 34.50 12.02 -46.95
C ASP A 624 34.31 11.58 -45.48
N PHE A 625 33.42 10.61 -45.23
CA PHE A 625 33.14 10.12 -43.88
C PHE A 625 34.05 8.95 -43.51
N ASP A 626 34.88 9.15 -42.48
CA ASP A 626 35.71 8.10 -41.92
C ASP A 626 34.88 7.14 -41.05
N THR A 627 34.84 5.87 -41.48
CA THR A 627 34.09 4.81 -40.80
C THR A 627 34.87 4.14 -39.67
N THR A 628 36.16 4.45 -39.47
CA THR A 628 37.00 3.83 -38.43
C THR A 628 36.45 4.01 -37.01
N ASN A 629 35.71 5.09 -36.78
CA ASN A 629 35.11 5.40 -35.49
C ASN A 629 33.75 4.72 -35.25
N LEU A 630 33.15 4.05 -36.25
CA LEU A 630 31.88 3.35 -36.08
C LEU A 630 32.09 2.01 -35.36
N ALA A 631 31.48 1.89 -34.18
CA ALA A 631 31.45 0.64 -33.42
C ALA A 631 30.29 -0.27 -33.88
N ILE A 632 29.15 0.33 -34.24
CA ILE A 632 27.97 -0.39 -34.72
C ILE A 632 27.54 0.22 -36.05
N ARG A 633 27.42 -0.63 -37.07
CA ARG A 633 26.95 -0.27 -38.41
C ARG A 633 25.93 -1.30 -38.88
N ASP A 634 24.69 -0.87 -39.00
CA ASP A 634 23.59 -1.65 -39.55
C ASP A 634 22.87 -0.81 -40.62
N LEU A 635 22.97 -1.26 -41.88
CA LEU A 635 22.39 -0.60 -43.05
C LEU A 635 21.63 -1.67 -43.84
N GLU A 636 20.32 -1.75 -43.60
CA GLU A 636 19.40 -2.64 -44.32
C GLU A 636 18.84 -2.01 -45.59
#